data_AF-A0AB34FNM0-F1
#
_entry.id   AF-A0AB34FNM0-F1
#
_cell.length_a   1.000
_cell.length_b   1.000
_cell.length_c   1.000
_cell.angle_alpha   90.00
_cell.angle_beta   90.00
_cell.angle_gamma   90.00
#
_symmetry.space_group_name_H-M   'P 1'
#
loop_
_entity.id
_entity.type
_entity.pdbx_description
1 polymer ?
#
loop_
_entity_poly.entity_id
_entity_poly.type
_entity_poly.pdbx_seq_one_letter_code
_entity_poly.pdbx_strand_id
1 'polypeptide(L)'
;MSSVGLPCEFRNLSGCLREYSFDQVEQWIRHIKDDHLGHRFPGESRCWFCDEQFVARSNRREDKSLAFHMRMYHIAGHLEIGLTAADIRPDFPLLDHLKEYSIIDEETFAWAKNQSEQMPRPRGMTLVSPSGMPPRGEIYPEDRRSRYHRPNGVVRRRRDRDAN
;
A
#
# COMPACT_ATOMS: atom_id res chain seq x y z
N MET A 1 4.48 -12.34 -28.69
CA MET A 1 4.89 -11.89 -27.35
C MET A 1 3.82 -12.39 -26.41
N SER A 2 4.14 -13.35 -25.54
CA SER A 2 3.15 -13.98 -24.67
C SER A 2 2.67 -12.93 -23.67
N SER A 3 1.48 -12.38 -23.89
CA SER A 3 0.77 -11.64 -22.86
C SER A 3 0.44 -12.68 -21.79
N VAL A 4 1.18 -12.64 -20.68
CA VAL A 4 0.99 -13.55 -19.55
C VAL A 4 -0.35 -13.17 -18.95
N GLY A 5 -1.32 -14.08 -18.97
CA GLY A 5 -2.69 -13.80 -18.53
C GLY A 5 -2.80 -13.44 -17.05
N LEU A 6 -4.01 -13.48 -16.50
CA LEU A 6 -4.28 -13.20 -15.09
C LEU A 6 -4.00 -14.45 -14.24
N PRO A 7 -2.90 -14.50 -13.46
CA PRO A 7 -2.59 -15.66 -12.65
C PRO A 7 -3.42 -15.66 -11.37
N CYS A 8 -3.77 -16.82 -10.84
CA CYS A 8 -4.39 -16.91 -9.52
C CYS A 8 -3.47 -16.34 -8.42
N GLU A 9 -4.02 -15.47 -7.56
CA GLU A 9 -3.33 -14.92 -6.38
C GLU A 9 -2.81 -16.02 -5.43
N PHE A 10 -3.50 -17.16 -5.40
CA PHE A 10 -3.17 -18.30 -4.56
C PHE A 10 -2.19 -19.28 -5.22
N ARG A 11 -1.60 -18.93 -6.37
CA ARG A 11 -0.60 -19.77 -7.05
C ARG A 11 0.56 -20.15 -6.14
N ASN A 12 1.09 -19.17 -5.40
CA ASN A 12 2.23 -19.37 -4.51
C ASN A 12 1.82 -19.76 -3.08
N LEU A 13 0.53 -19.65 -2.73
CA LEU A 13 0.03 -19.94 -1.39
C LEU A 13 -0.55 -21.36 -1.28
N SER A 14 -1.33 -21.80 -2.26
CA SER A 14 -1.97 -23.12 -2.28
C SER A 14 -1.60 -23.97 -3.51
N GLY A 15 -0.73 -23.48 -4.39
CA GLY A 15 -0.37 -24.17 -5.62
C GLY A 15 -1.43 -24.05 -6.73
N CYS A 16 -2.35 -23.07 -6.65
CA CYS A 16 -3.42 -22.93 -7.63
C CYS A 16 -2.89 -22.46 -9.00
N LEU A 17 -2.88 -23.36 -9.99
CA LEU A 17 -2.34 -23.09 -11.33
C LEU A 17 -3.36 -22.49 -12.33
N ARG A 18 -4.52 -22.02 -11.86
CA ARG A 18 -5.50 -21.40 -12.76
C ARG A 18 -4.99 -20.07 -13.28
N GLU A 19 -5.14 -19.89 -14.58
CA GLU A 19 -4.83 -18.66 -15.31
C GLU A 19 -6.02 -18.30 -16.19
N TYR A 20 -6.24 -17.01 -16.39
CA TYR A 20 -7.37 -16.49 -17.16
C TYR A 20 -6.87 -15.51 -18.21
N SER A 21 -7.61 -15.38 -19.31
CA SER A 21 -7.35 -14.32 -20.29
C SER A 21 -7.77 -12.94 -19.74
N PHE A 22 -7.25 -11.86 -20.32
CA PHE A 22 -7.56 -10.49 -19.92
C PHE A 22 -9.04 -10.12 -20.12
N ASP A 23 -9.75 -10.76 -21.04
CA ASP A 23 -11.21 -10.60 -21.21
C ASP A 23 -12.03 -11.35 -20.14
N GLN A 24 -11.36 -12.17 -19.31
CA GLN A 24 -12.00 -13.01 -18.29
C GLN A 24 -11.78 -12.50 -16.86
N VAL A 25 -11.56 -11.19 -16.67
CA VAL A 25 -11.33 -10.59 -15.33
C VAL A 25 -12.38 -11.02 -14.30
N GLU A 26 -13.67 -10.98 -14.66
CA GLU A 26 -14.75 -11.36 -13.74
C GLU A 26 -14.70 -12.83 -13.32
N GLN A 27 -14.25 -13.73 -14.21
CA GLN A 27 -14.10 -15.15 -13.91
C GLN A 27 -12.91 -15.38 -12.98
N TRP A 28 -11.81 -14.65 -13.22
CA TRP A 28 -10.63 -14.65 -12.35
C TRP A 28 -10.96 -14.15 -10.94
N ILE A 29 -11.69 -13.04 -10.84
CA ILE A 29 -12.14 -12.48 -9.56
C ILE A 29 -13.06 -13.47 -8.84
N ARG A 30 -14.06 -14.02 -9.53
CA ARG A 30 -14.99 -15.00 -8.96
C ARG A 30 -14.27 -16.22 -8.42
N HIS A 31 -13.31 -16.76 -9.18
CA HIS A 31 -12.50 -17.90 -8.75
C HIS A 31 -11.82 -17.64 -7.40
N ILE A 32 -11.22 -16.47 -7.22
CA ILE A 32 -10.53 -16.16 -5.96
C ILE A 32 -11.54 -15.96 -4.81
N LYS A 33 -12.65 -15.28 -5.07
CA LYS A 33 -13.69 -15.01 -4.06
C LYS A 33 -14.36 -16.29 -3.56
N ASP A 34 -14.66 -17.20 -4.48
CA ASP A 34 -15.49 -18.38 -4.23
C ASP A 34 -14.61 -19.56 -3.79
N ASP A 35 -13.55 -19.86 -4.53
CA ASP A 35 -12.77 -21.09 -4.34
C ASP A 35 -11.71 -20.97 -3.23
N HIS A 36 -11.14 -19.77 -3.02
CA HIS A 36 -10.07 -19.57 -2.04
C HIS A 36 -10.52 -18.82 -0.80
N LEU A 37 -11.25 -17.71 -0.96
CA LEU A 37 -11.68 -16.91 0.18
C LEU A 37 -12.93 -17.45 0.87
N GLY A 38 -13.76 -18.25 0.17
CA GLY A 38 -15.06 -18.68 0.69
C GLY A 38 -15.93 -17.51 1.16
N HIS A 39 -15.87 -16.39 0.43
CA HIS A 39 -16.48 -15.10 0.77
C HIS A 39 -16.05 -14.45 2.11
N ARG A 40 -14.92 -14.86 2.70
CA ARG A 40 -14.29 -14.19 3.84
C ARG A 40 -13.26 -13.19 3.34
N PHE A 41 -13.74 -11.99 3.01
CA PHE A 41 -12.93 -10.91 2.42
C PHE A 41 -12.16 -10.12 3.49
N PRO A 42 -10.97 -9.60 3.17
CA PRO A 42 -10.22 -8.73 4.07
C PRO A 42 -10.89 -7.36 4.24
N GLY A 43 -10.63 -6.70 5.36
CA GLY A 43 -11.04 -5.31 5.58
C GLY A 43 -10.13 -4.30 4.88
N GLU A 44 -8.86 -4.66 4.68
CA GLU A 44 -7.84 -3.87 3.98
C GLU A 44 -7.02 -4.83 3.10
N SER A 45 -6.66 -4.36 1.91
CA SER A 45 -5.74 -5.05 1.01
C SER A 45 -5.02 -4.04 0.12
N ARG A 46 -3.93 -4.42 -0.53
CA ARG A 46 -3.05 -3.53 -1.30
C ARG A 46 -2.83 -4.04 -2.71
N CYS A 47 -2.58 -3.14 -3.66
CA CYS A 47 -2.17 -3.54 -5.00
C CYS A 47 -0.80 -4.22 -4.97
N TRP A 48 -0.63 -5.29 -5.76
CA TRP A 48 0.67 -5.92 -6.00
C TRP A 48 1.71 -4.93 -6.55
N PHE A 49 1.29 -3.97 -7.38
CA PHE A 49 2.20 -3.21 -8.24
C PHE A 49 2.37 -1.74 -7.86
N CYS A 50 1.41 -1.12 -7.16
CA CYS A 50 1.48 0.30 -6.76
C CYS A 50 0.97 0.54 -5.33
N ASP A 51 1.18 1.73 -4.77
CA ASP A 51 0.88 2.01 -3.36
C ASP A 51 -0.62 2.19 -3.04
N GLU A 52 -1.51 1.88 -3.99
CA GLU A 52 -2.96 1.96 -3.82
C GLU A 52 -3.45 0.95 -2.77
N GLN A 53 -4.32 1.42 -1.88
CA GLN A 53 -4.90 0.65 -0.79
C GLN A 53 -6.41 0.56 -0.95
N PHE A 54 -6.96 -0.62 -0.67
CA PHE A 54 -8.37 -0.92 -0.82
C PHE A 54 -8.94 -1.27 0.55
N VAL A 55 -9.58 -0.29 1.17
CA VAL A 55 -10.15 -0.38 2.52
C VAL A 55 -11.68 -0.43 2.44
N ALA A 56 -12.28 -1.40 3.11
CA ALA A 56 -13.73 -1.53 3.20
C ALA A 56 -14.34 -0.36 4.01
N ARG A 57 -15.46 0.18 3.51
CA ARG A 57 -16.16 1.30 4.17
C ARG A 57 -16.74 0.93 5.54
N SER A 58 -17.04 -0.35 5.74
CA SER A 58 -17.52 -0.89 7.01
C SER A 58 -17.10 -2.34 7.15
N ASN A 59 -17.36 -2.93 8.32
CA ASN A 59 -17.08 -4.35 8.56
C ASN A 59 -18.12 -5.30 7.89
N ARG A 60 -19.08 -4.77 7.13
CA ARG A 60 -20.06 -5.58 6.41
C ARG A 60 -19.40 -6.35 5.27
N ARG A 61 -19.84 -7.59 5.06
CA ARG A 61 -19.30 -8.48 4.02
C ARG A 61 -19.41 -7.86 2.63
N GLU A 62 -20.50 -7.16 2.33
CA GLU A 62 -20.73 -6.53 1.03
C GLU A 62 -19.69 -5.44 0.73
N ASP A 63 -19.36 -4.60 1.73
CA ASP A 63 -18.35 -3.55 1.59
C ASP A 63 -16.94 -4.13 1.43
N LYS A 64 -16.61 -5.19 2.19
CA LYS A 64 -15.33 -5.91 2.04
C LYS A 64 -15.22 -6.59 0.68
N SER A 65 -16.31 -7.23 0.22
CA SER A 65 -16.34 -7.83 -1.12
C SER A 65 -16.13 -6.78 -2.20
N LEU A 66 -16.73 -5.60 -2.07
CA LEU A 66 -16.60 -4.53 -3.06
C LEU A 66 -15.16 -3.99 -3.07
N ALA A 67 -14.57 -3.73 -1.90
CA ALA A 67 -13.18 -3.30 -1.80
C ALA A 67 -12.21 -4.30 -2.44
N PHE A 68 -12.36 -5.59 -2.13
CA PHE A 68 -11.56 -6.65 -2.74
C PHE A 68 -11.80 -6.75 -4.26
N HIS A 69 -13.04 -6.60 -4.73
CA HIS A 69 -13.35 -6.60 -6.16
C HIS A 69 -12.64 -5.44 -6.89
N MET A 70 -12.71 -4.23 -6.35
CA MET A 70 -12.02 -3.06 -6.91
C MET A 70 -10.50 -3.28 -6.97
N ARG A 71 -9.91 -3.86 -5.92
CA ARG A 71 -8.48 -4.24 -5.91
C ARG A 71 -8.13 -5.14 -7.08
N MET A 72 -8.91 -6.20 -7.29
CA MET A 72 -8.60 -7.18 -8.33
C MET A 72 -8.72 -6.57 -9.73
N TYR A 73 -9.74 -5.74 -9.99
CA TYR A 73 -9.83 -5.00 -11.25
C TYR A 73 -8.63 -4.09 -11.48
N HIS A 74 -8.19 -3.40 -10.42
CA HIS A 74 -7.03 -2.53 -10.49
C HIS A 74 -5.73 -3.31 -10.80
N ILE A 75 -5.55 -4.48 -10.18
CA ILE A 75 -4.42 -5.39 -10.48
C ILE A 75 -4.49 -5.91 -11.92
N ALA A 76 -5.67 -6.26 -12.43
CA ALA A 76 -5.83 -6.69 -13.82
C ALA A 76 -5.34 -5.63 -14.82
N GLY A 77 -5.65 -4.35 -14.57
CA GLY A 77 -5.16 -3.25 -15.41
C GLY A 77 -3.63 -3.14 -15.43
N HIS A 78 -2.97 -3.42 -14.30
CA HIS A 78 -1.51 -3.47 -14.24
C HIS A 78 -0.91 -4.65 -15.02
N LEU A 79 -1.55 -5.81 -14.97
CA LEU A 79 -1.12 -6.97 -15.74
C LEU A 79 -1.30 -6.73 -17.25
N GLU A 80 -2.38 -6.06 -17.65
CA GLU A 80 -2.69 -5.75 -19.05
C GLU A 80 -1.67 -4.80 -19.69
N ILE A 81 -1.12 -3.85 -18.92
CA ILE A 81 -0.02 -2.97 -19.37
C ILE A 81 1.36 -3.66 -19.37
N GLY A 82 1.42 -4.94 -18.97
CA GLY A 82 2.61 -5.78 -19.08
C GLY A 82 3.44 -5.92 -17.81
N LEU A 83 2.92 -5.54 -16.63
CA LEU A 83 3.57 -5.91 -15.37
C LEU A 83 3.48 -7.41 -15.15
N THR A 84 4.52 -8.00 -14.57
CA THR A 84 4.69 -9.45 -14.49
C THR A 84 4.77 -9.95 -13.06
N ALA A 85 4.80 -11.26 -12.88
CA ALA A 85 4.97 -11.87 -11.56
C ALA A 85 6.26 -11.42 -10.83
N ALA A 86 7.29 -10.98 -11.56
CA ALA A 86 8.52 -10.45 -10.98
C ALA A 86 8.34 -9.10 -10.28
N ASP A 87 7.27 -8.37 -10.61
CA ASP A 87 6.97 -7.04 -10.10
C ASP A 87 5.98 -7.08 -8.91
N ILE A 88 5.50 -8.28 -8.53
CA ILE A 88 4.50 -8.46 -7.46
C ILE A 88 5.14 -8.15 -6.10
N ARG A 89 4.57 -7.19 -5.39
CA ARG A 89 4.92 -6.87 -3.99
C ARG A 89 3.97 -7.59 -3.03
N PRO A 90 4.43 -7.90 -1.81
CA PRO A 90 3.60 -8.53 -0.77
C PRO A 90 2.42 -7.65 -0.35
N ASP A 91 1.25 -8.27 -0.20
CA ASP A 91 0.08 -7.66 0.44
C ASP A 91 -0.03 -8.15 1.88
N PHE A 92 0.68 -7.48 2.80
CA PHE A 92 0.72 -7.90 4.21
C PHE A 92 -0.65 -7.89 4.89
N PRO A 93 -1.51 -6.86 4.74
CA PRO A 93 -2.87 -6.88 5.29
C PRO A 93 -3.68 -8.09 4.80
N LEU A 94 -3.58 -8.44 3.51
CA LEU A 94 -4.22 -9.64 3.00
C LEU A 94 -3.64 -10.91 3.64
N LEU A 95 -2.31 -11.05 3.70
CA LEU A 95 -1.66 -12.23 4.31
C LEU A 95 -2.07 -12.41 5.77
N ASP A 96 -2.10 -11.34 6.55
CA ASP A 96 -2.51 -11.37 7.96
C ASP A 96 -3.96 -11.85 8.08
N HIS A 97 -4.87 -11.37 7.21
CA HIS A 97 -6.25 -11.85 7.14
C HIS A 97 -6.36 -13.33 6.73
N LEU A 98 -5.60 -13.77 5.71
CA LEU A 98 -5.61 -15.17 5.28
C LEU A 98 -5.20 -16.10 6.42
N LYS A 99 -4.25 -15.66 7.24
CA LYS A 99 -3.81 -16.39 8.42
C LYS A 99 -4.85 -16.37 9.54
N GLU A 100 -5.40 -15.21 9.87
CA GLU A 100 -6.43 -15.05 10.92
C GLU A 100 -7.63 -15.98 10.68
N TYR A 101 -8.08 -16.08 9.42
CA TYR A 101 -9.21 -16.93 9.05
C TYR A 101 -8.82 -18.37 8.66
N SER A 102 -7.57 -18.77 8.91
CA SER A 102 -7.04 -20.11 8.61
C SER A 102 -7.28 -20.54 7.15
N ILE A 103 -7.23 -19.58 6.21
CA ILE A 103 -7.28 -19.84 4.77
C ILE A 103 -5.92 -20.38 4.30
N ILE A 104 -4.84 -19.95 4.96
CA ILE A 104 -3.49 -20.50 4.82
C ILE A 104 -2.99 -20.96 6.20
N ASP A 105 -2.10 -21.95 6.22
CA ASP A 105 -1.47 -22.42 7.45
C ASP A 105 -0.30 -21.52 7.90
N GLU A 106 0.26 -21.82 9.08
CA GLU A 106 1.40 -21.07 9.64
C GLU A 106 2.64 -21.15 8.74
N GLU A 107 2.92 -22.34 8.18
CA GLU A 107 4.10 -22.55 7.35
C GLU A 107 4.04 -21.70 6.08
N THR A 108 2.88 -21.70 5.40
CA THR A 108 2.62 -20.90 4.21
C THR A 108 2.68 -19.40 4.53
N PHE A 109 2.10 -18.97 5.67
CA PHE A 109 2.17 -17.59 6.11
C PHE A 109 3.61 -17.12 6.37
N ALA A 110 4.38 -17.90 7.13
CA ALA A 110 5.78 -17.63 7.44
C ALA A 110 6.64 -17.61 6.17
N TRP A 111 6.42 -18.55 5.26
CA TRP A 111 7.09 -18.57 3.97
C TRP A 111 6.77 -17.31 3.15
N ALA A 112 5.49 -16.94 3.02
CA ALA A 112 5.07 -15.77 2.25
C ALA A 112 5.62 -14.46 2.83
N LYS A 113 5.64 -14.31 4.16
CA LYS A 113 6.30 -13.18 4.83
C LYS A 113 7.80 -13.17 4.56
N ASN A 114 8.50 -14.31 4.67
CA ASN A 114 9.95 -14.36 4.47
C ASN A 114 10.39 -14.15 3.00
N GLN A 115 9.58 -14.56 2.01
CA GLN A 115 9.86 -14.25 0.60
C GLN A 115 9.89 -12.74 0.35
N SER A 116 9.06 -11.99 1.05
CA SER A 116 9.03 -10.53 0.92
C SER A 116 10.27 -9.82 1.47
N GLU A 117 10.91 -10.41 2.48
CA GLU A 117 12.13 -9.87 3.10
C GLU A 117 13.38 -10.13 2.25
N GLN A 118 13.30 -11.11 1.35
CA GLN A 118 14.39 -11.51 0.44
C GLN A 118 14.42 -10.72 -0.87
N MET A 119 13.43 -9.85 -1.14
CA MET A 119 13.52 -8.91 -2.25
C MET A 119 14.74 -8.00 -2.07
N PRO A 120 15.58 -7.80 -3.11
CA PRO A 120 16.78 -6.98 -2.96
C PRO A 120 16.40 -5.59 -2.49
N ARG A 121 16.96 -5.16 -1.35
CA ARG A 121 16.87 -3.75 -0.93
C ARG A 121 17.28 -2.89 -2.12
N PRO A 122 16.52 -1.83 -2.49
CA PRO A 122 16.94 -0.93 -3.55
C PRO A 122 18.36 -0.43 -3.22
N ARG A 123 19.33 -0.77 -4.09
CA ARG A 123 20.72 -0.36 -3.93
C ARG A 123 20.73 1.18 -3.99
N GLY A 124 21.08 1.83 -2.88
CA GLY A 124 21.21 3.30 -2.82
C GLY A 124 20.56 3.98 -1.62
N MET A 125 19.80 3.29 -0.77
CA MET A 125 19.36 3.87 0.51
C MET A 125 20.39 3.62 1.61
N THR A 126 21.22 4.62 1.88
CA THR A 126 22.04 4.66 3.09
C THR A 126 21.11 4.80 4.29
N LEU A 127 20.91 3.72 5.04
CA LEU A 127 20.35 3.81 6.39
C LEU A 127 21.33 4.67 7.20
N VAL A 128 20.96 5.91 7.50
CA VAL A 128 21.71 6.74 8.43
C VAL A 128 21.56 6.09 9.81
N SER A 129 22.62 5.43 10.28
CA SER A 129 22.69 4.96 11.66
C SER A 129 22.42 6.13 12.62
N PRO A 130 21.54 5.97 13.62
CA PRO A 130 21.27 7.02 14.58
C PRO A 130 22.38 7.07 15.64
N SER A 131 23.61 7.38 15.23
CA SER A 131 24.76 7.54 16.13
C SER A 131 25.08 9.01 16.41
N GLY A 132 24.13 9.92 16.23
CA GLY A 132 24.36 11.37 16.34
C GLY A 132 23.25 12.19 16.99
N MET A 133 22.30 11.56 17.69
CA MET A 133 21.31 12.31 18.47
C MET A 133 21.89 12.65 19.85
N PRO A 134 22.09 13.93 20.20
CA PRO A 134 22.44 14.29 21.56
C PRO A 134 21.27 13.98 22.51
N PRO A 135 21.53 13.59 23.77
CA PRO A 135 20.50 13.21 24.71
C PRO A 135 19.52 14.37 24.94
N ARG A 136 18.23 14.05 24.88
CA ARG A 136 17.12 14.96 25.13
C ARG A 136 17.10 15.35 26.59
N GLY A 137 17.63 16.52 26.92
CA GLY A 137 17.34 17.16 28.21
C GLY A 137 18.37 18.16 28.68
N GLU A 138 18.41 19.35 28.07
CA GLU A 138 18.82 20.57 28.78
C GLU A 138 17.94 21.73 28.31
N ILE A 139 17.16 22.28 29.24
CA ILE A 139 16.47 23.57 29.09
C ILE A 139 17.57 24.63 29.14
N TYR A 140 17.78 25.37 28.05
CA TYR A 140 18.59 26.58 28.09
C TYR A 140 17.73 27.84 27.95
N PRO A 141 18.06 28.92 28.69
CA PRO A 141 17.19 30.06 28.89
C PRO A 141 17.21 31.01 27.68
N GLU A 142 16.16 31.84 27.60
CA GLU A 142 16.17 33.07 26.81
C GLU A 142 17.45 33.88 27.07
N ASP A 143 18.04 34.47 26.03
CA ASP A 143 18.07 35.93 25.84
C ASP A 143 19.08 36.32 24.72
N ARG A 144 18.74 37.43 24.06
CA ARG A 144 19.62 38.38 23.35
C ARG A 144 19.98 38.18 21.87
N ARG A 145 19.35 39.10 21.11
CA ARG A 145 19.94 40.06 20.14
C ARG A 145 20.37 39.45 18.80
N SER A 146 20.28 40.11 17.66
CA SER A 146 19.73 41.37 17.13
C SER A 146 20.40 41.49 15.75
N ARG A 147 19.68 42.00 14.73
CA ARG A 147 20.20 42.47 13.42
C ARG A 147 20.67 41.34 12.48
N TYR A 148 20.23 41.29 11.22
CA TYR A 148 20.33 42.37 10.24
C TYR A 148 19.34 42.27 9.06
N HIS A 149 18.92 43.47 8.63
CA HIS A 149 18.64 43.94 7.28
C HIS A 149 17.51 43.36 6.43
N ARG A 150 16.40 44.10 6.46
CA ARG A 150 15.46 44.31 5.35
C ARG A 150 15.65 45.75 4.82
N PRO A 151 15.90 45.98 3.53
CA PRO A 151 15.61 47.26 2.88
C PRO A 151 14.21 47.17 2.25
N ASN A 152 13.26 48.01 2.69
CA ASN A 152 12.88 49.31 2.10
C ASN A 152 12.58 49.20 0.60
N GLY A 153 11.38 49.50 0.08
CA GLY A 153 10.12 50.04 0.61
C GLY A 153 9.18 50.21 -0.60
N VAL A 154 8.20 51.11 -0.73
CA VAL A 154 7.66 52.23 0.06
C VAL A 154 6.27 52.50 -0.56
N VAL A 155 5.20 52.38 0.23
CA VAL A 155 4.04 53.32 0.40
C VAL A 155 3.16 53.73 -0.80
N ARG A 156 1.83 53.65 -0.62
CA ARG A 156 0.86 54.78 -0.47
C ARG A 156 -0.56 54.21 -0.23
N ARG A 157 -1.13 54.35 0.99
CA ARG A 157 -2.03 55.43 1.53
C ARG A 157 -3.35 55.51 0.73
N ARG A 158 -4.58 55.51 1.29
CA ARG A 158 -5.23 56.24 2.43
C ARG A 158 -6.55 55.51 2.79
N ARG A 159 -6.93 55.32 4.07
CA ARG A 159 -7.68 56.19 5.01
C ARG A 159 -9.21 56.11 4.81
N ASP A 160 -9.94 55.62 5.82
CA ASP A 160 -11.24 56.08 6.39
C ASP A 160 -11.57 55.10 7.54
N ARG A 161 -11.51 55.46 8.84
CA ARG A 161 -12.32 56.36 9.69
C ARG A 161 -13.71 55.80 10.02
N ASP A 162 -13.75 55.13 11.18
CA ASP A 162 -14.77 55.01 12.22
C ASP A 162 -16.26 55.22 11.88
N ALA A 163 -17.06 54.21 12.24
CA ALA A 163 -18.43 54.39 12.73
C ALA A 163 -18.76 53.30 13.77
N ASN A 164 -18.68 53.65 15.05
CA ASN A 164 -19.69 53.32 16.06
C ASN A 164 -19.56 54.29 17.24
#